data_AF-A0AAC9YSP3-F1
#
_entry.id   AF-A0AAC9YSP3-F1
#
_cell.length_a   1.000
_cell.length_b   1.000
_cell.length_c   1.000
_cell.angle_alpha   90.00
_cell.angle_beta   90.00
_cell.angle_gamma   90.00
#
_symmetry.space_group_name_H-M   'P 1'
#
loop_
_entity.id
_entity.type
_entity.pdbx_description
1 polymer ?
#
loop_
_entity_poly.entity_id
_entity_poly.type
_entity_poly.pdbx_seq_one_letter_code
_entity_poly.pdbx_strand_id
1 'polypeptide(L)'
;MPNMKKLLRLLALALPMVLITSNSYAAVKAGSACSKVGSKSVSGGKSYTCIKSGKKLIWDKGVLVPVAKPKASASASPSAAPVKVSFTPWASSFATEDMTLAALANTSAYLGVVKPSNAYTYTVDPAITDSDRAWITKMLDYTNGAFSDVLQGRVKVYLGTTHEWSATVMRAAGDWVGDPRGTYPCSDGTRDAYCAGENIALMIYSDIYKANSNYRWDVGRRSTPAHELFHTVQFALGGRNLGPDDPAHIPRWLMEGSANYFGFYIVEKLGFDSYGNGRGNQVSLNRAYKTVVPLVQYDNFTSDPYGIGQAATEYLIASIGFDNFLNIWRYTKSEGTFAKGFAKAAGIELSDFYAKFEAARGSMKIGSQ
;
A
#
# COMPACT_ATOMS: atom_id res chain seq x y z
N MET A 1 -56.75 -34.65 31.39
CA MET A 1 -55.40 -35.11 31.82
C MET A 1 -55.25 -36.56 31.38
N PRO A 2 -54.08 -37.07 30.90
CA PRO A 2 -52.76 -36.47 30.61
C PRO A 2 -52.41 -36.48 29.08
N ASN A 3 -51.58 -35.58 28.52
CA ASN A 3 -50.09 -35.47 28.59
C ASN A 3 -49.38 -36.64 27.84
N MET A 4 -48.26 -36.55 27.12
CA MET A 4 -47.29 -35.49 26.81
C MET A 4 -46.20 -36.16 25.93
N LYS A 5 -45.60 -35.40 25.00
CA LYS A 5 -44.14 -35.37 24.72
C LYS A 5 -43.42 -36.54 24.01
N LYS A 6 -42.75 -36.09 22.93
CA LYS A 6 -41.32 -36.27 22.59
C LYS A 6 -40.94 -37.45 21.69
N LEU A 7 -40.93 -37.09 20.41
CA LEU A 7 -40.01 -37.56 19.38
C LEU A 7 -38.55 -37.17 19.71
N LEU A 8 -37.61 -37.97 19.20
CA LEU A 8 -36.15 -37.79 19.05
C LEU A 8 -35.18 -38.31 20.15
N ARG A 9 -34.07 -38.85 19.61
CA ARG A 9 -32.74 -39.23 20.17
C ARG A 9 -32.63 -40.74 20.44
N LEU A 10 -31.60 -41.49 20.02
CA LEU A 10 -30.22 -41.20 19.63
C LEU A 10 -29.71 -42.21 18.58
N LEU A 11 -28.88 -41.76 17.64
CA LEU A 11 -27.76 -42.58 17.14
C LEU A 11 -26.53 -41.67 17.03
N ALA A 12 -25.55 -41.88 17.91
CA ALA A 12 -24.30 -41.13 17.94
C ALA A 12 -23.29 -41.81 17.02
N LEU A 13 -22.89 -41.14 15.94
CA LEU A 13 -21.73 -41.50 15.15
C LEU A 13 -20.60 -40.53 15.49
N ALA A 14 -19.57 -41.03 16.19
CA ALA A 14 -18.38 -40.27 16.54
C ALA A 14 -17.45 -40.16 15.32
N LEU A 15 -17.22 -38.93 14.85
CA LEU A 15 -16.22 -38.59 13.82
C LEU A 15 -15.02 -37.91 14.50
N PRO A 16 -13.75 -38.28 14.22
CA PRO A 16 -12.61 -37.68 14.89
C PRO A 16 -12.42 -36.23 14.42
N MET A 17 -12.47 -35.31 15.38
CA MET A 17 -12.16 -33.89 15.20
C MET A 17 -10.66 -33.72 15.02
N VAL A 18 -10.20 -33.50 13.78
CA VAL A 18 -8.82 -33.06 13.53
C VAL A 18 -8.73 -31.59 13.91
N LEU A 19 -8.12 -31.32 15.06
CA LEU A 19 -7.77 -29.98 15.53
C LEU A 19 -6.63 -29.43 14.66
N ILE A 20 -6.96 -28.67 13.63
CA ILE A 20 -5.98 -27.81 12.96
C ILE A 20 -5.84 -26.57 13.85
N THR A 21 -4.74 -26.49 14.59
CA THR A 21 -4.46 -25.33 15.45
C THR A 21 -4.22 -24.11 14.58
N SER A 22 -5.11 -23.13 14.66
CA SER A 22 -4.90 -21.79 14.15
C SER A 22 -3.71 -21.17 14.89
N ASN A 23 -2.61 -20.92 14.18
CA ASN A 23 -1.51 -20.13 14.74
C ASN A 23 -1.94 -18.67 14.77
N SER A 24 -2.59 -18.27 15.85
CA SER A 24 -2.63 -16.86 16.25
C SER A 24 -1.18 -16.41 16.46
N TYR A 25 -0.71 -15.40 15.72
CA TYR A 25 0.52 -14.71 16.08
C TYR A 25 0.27 -13.95 17.38
N ALA A 26 0.49 -14.63 18.50
CA ALA A 26 0.45 -14.02 19.81
C ALA A 26 1.53 -12.94 19.90
N ALA A 27 1.22 -11.84 20.58
CA ALA A 27 2.19 -10.81 20.91
C ALA A 27 3.49 -11.45 21.43
N VAL A 28 4.62 -11.13 20.81
CA VAL A 28 5.92 -11.73 21.15
C VAL A 28 6.25 -11.42 22.62
N LYS A 29 6.49 -12.49 23.39
CA LYS A 29 6.91 -12.42 24.80
C LYS A 29 8.32 -12.95 24.93
N ALA A 30 9.14 -12.30 25.76
CA ALA A 30 10.48 -12.78 26.07
C ALA A 30 10.44 -14.25 26.56
N GLY A 31 11.34 -15.08 26.03
CA GLY A 31 11.42 -16.50 26.36
C GLY A 31 10.42 -17.42 25.64
N SER A 32 9.49 -16.88 24.86
CA SER A 32 8.59 -17.71 24.02
C SER A 32 9.33 -18.29 22.82
N ALA A 33 8.83 -19.41 22.28
CA ALA A 33 9.47 -20.12 21.18
C ALA A 33 9.45 -19.28 19.89
N CYS A 34 10.53 -19.37 19.12
CA CYS A 34 10.65 -18.74 17.80
C CYS A 34 11.20 -19.73 16.77
N SER A 35 10.84 -19.55 15.50
CA SER A 35 11.07 -20.59 14.48
C SER A 35 12.45 -20.54 13.82
N LYS A 36 13.15 -19.40 13.88
CA LYS A 36 14.40 -19.19 13.13
C LYS A 36 15.32 -18.17 13.82
N VAL A 37 16.55 -18.58 14.13
CA VAL A 37 17.60 -17.70 14.72
C VAL A 37 17.80 -16.45 13.87
N GLY A 38 17.94 -15.30 14.53
CA GLY A 38 18.15 -14.00 13.89
C GLY A 38 16.87 -13.31 13.41
N SER A 39 15.71 -13.98 13.46
CA SER A 39 14.42 -13.32 13.20
C SER A 39 14.19 -12.21 14.22
N LYS A 40 13.66 -11.07 13.77
CA LYS A 40 13.31 -9.95 14.64
C LYS A 40 11.79 -9.74 14.65
N SER A 41 11.24 -9.32 15.78
CA SER A 41 9.82 -8.98 15.90
C SER A 41 9.65 -7.85 16.90
N VAL A 42 8.76 -6.91 16.63
CA VAL A 42 8.50 -5.77 17.51
C VAL A 42 7.14 -5.96 18.18
N SER A 43 7.10 -5.90 19.51
CA SER A 43 5.89 -6.07 20.30
C SER A 43 5.95 -5.16 21.53
N GLY A 44 4.89 -4.42 21.82
CA GLY A 44 4.84 -3.54 23.01
C GLY A 44 5.98 -2.52 23.12
N GLY A 45 6.46 -1.96 22.00
CA GLY A 45 7.56 -0.98 22.00
C GLY A 45 8.95 -1.58 22.26
N LYS A 46 9.11 -2.90 22.14
CA LYS A 46 10.40 -3.60 22.21
C LYS A 46 10.66 -4.41 20.94
N SER A 47 11.89 -4.38 20.44
CA SER A 47 12.39 -5.26 19.38
C SER A 47 13.00 -6.51 19.99
N TYR A 48 12.42 -7.65 19.70
CA TYR A 48 12.88 -8.98 20.11
C TYR A 48 13.69 -9.63 19.01
N THR A 49 14.75 -10.34 19.36
CA THR A 49 15.53 -11.19 18.43
C THR A 49 15.41 -12.65 18.83
N CYS A 50 15.17 -13.53 17.86
CA CYS A 50 15.17 -14.97 18.07
C CYS A 50 16.60 -15.46 18.25
N ILE A 51 16.92 -15.92 19.45
CA ILE A 51 18.25 -16.37 19.86
C ILE A 51 18.25 -17.86 20.22
N LYS A 52 19.41 -18.49 20.16
CA LYS A 52 19.62 -19.84 20.67
C LYS A 52 19.83 -19.77 22.18
N SER A 53 19.00 -20.49 22.94
CA SER A 53 19.16 -20.64 24.39
C SER A 53 19.18 -22.13 24.72
N GLY A 54 20.38 -22.65 24.98
CA GLY A 54 20.62 -24.10 25.09
C GLY A 54 20.26 -24.84 23.79
N LYS A 55 19.33 -25.80 23.88
CA LYS A 55 18.83 -26.62 22.75
C LYS A 55 17.59 -26.03 22.05
N LYS A 56 17.05 -24.90 22.51
CA LYS A 56 15.81 -24.29 21.99
C LYS A 56 16.07 -22.92 21.35
N LEU A 57 15.14 -22.49 20.50
CA LEU A 57 15.08 -21.15 19.93
C LEU A 57 14.03 -20.32 20.67
N ILE A 58 14.43 -19.21 21.26
CA ILE A 58 13.55 -18.33 22.04
C ILE A 58 13.73 -16.87 21.66
N TRP A 59 12.70 -16.07 21.85
CA TRP A 59 12.82 -14.62 21.81
C TRP A 59 13.66 -14.12 23.00
N ASP A 60 14.60 -13.21 22.74
CA ASP A 60 15.38 -12.54 23.78
C ASP A 60 14.52 -11.64 24.67
N LYS A 61 15.13 -10.86 25.57
CA LYS A 61 14.38 -9.99 26.50
C LYS A 61 13.70 -8.80 25.83
N GLY A 62 13.96 -8.57 24.54
CA GLY A 62 13.54 -7.39 23.79
C GLY A 62 14.32 -6.14 24.20
N VAL A 63 14.70 -5.33 23.21
CA VAL A 63 15.30 -4.01 23.42
C VAL A 63 14.24 -2.95 23.19
N LEU A 64 14.06 -2.02 24.11
CA LEU A 64 13.13 -0.90 23.94
C LEU A 64 13.44 -0.16 22.63
N VAL A 65 12.43 0.02 21.78
CA VAL A 65 12.48 0.88 20.61
C VAL A 65 12.24 2.30 21.13
N PRO A 66 13.23 3.21 21.08
CA PRO A 66 13.08 4.54 21.65
C PRO A 66 11.99 5.31 20.90
N VAL A 67 10.87 5.60 21.58
CA VAL A 67 9.87 6.57 21.13
C VAL A 67 10.40 7.94 21.52
N ALA A 68 10.84 8.74 20.54
CA ALA A 68 11.27 10.11 20.78
C ALA A 68 10.08 10.96 21.26
N LYS A 69 10.13 11.40 22.52
CA LYS A 69 9.29 12.47 23.07
C LYS A 69 10.15 13.75 23.12
N PRO A 70 9.63 14.93 22.71
CA PRO A 70 10.44 16.14 22.66
C PRO A 70 10.69 16.71 24.06
N LYS A 71 11.96 16.85 24.47
CA LYS A 71 12.38 17.91 25.40
C LYS A 71 13.89 18.18 25.31
N ALA A 72 14.23 19.44 25.53
CA ALA A 72 15.47 20.13 25.22
C ALA A 72 16.74 19.73 26.01
N SER A 73 17.87 20.00 25.34
CA SER A 73 19.21 20.38 25.79
C SER A 73 20.24 19.32 26.24
N ALA A 74 21.30 19.26 25.41
CA ALA A 74 22.73 19.04 25.67
C ALA A 74 23.22 17.79 26.43
N SER A 75 23.85 16.86 25.69
CA SER A 75 25.30 16.57 25.76
C SER A 75 25.66 15.43 24.79
N ALA A 76 26.91 15.43 24.31
CA ALA A 76 27.36 14.82 23.07
C ALA A 76 27.73 13.31 23.14
N SER A 77 27.73 12.70 21.93
CA SER A 77 28.59 11.60 21.43
C SER A 77 27.88 10.26 21.11
N PRO A 78 28.30 9.52 20.04
CA PRO A 78 28.64 9.96 18.69
C PRO A 78 27.58 9.49 17.68
N SER A 79 27.39 10.30 16.66
CA SER A 79 26.54 10.01 15.50
C SER A 79 26.90 8.65 14.89
N ALA A 80 25.92 7.74 14.79
CA ALA A 80 25.92 6.83 13.65
C ALA A 80 25.94 7.74 12.41
N ALA A 81 26.97 7.59 11.57
CA ALA A 81 27.06 8.35 10.34
C ALA A 81 25.73 8.19 9.56
N PRO A 82 25.19 9.25 8.93
CA PRO A 82 24.05 9.10 8.05
C PRO A 82 24.41 8.04 7.00
N VAL A 83 23.56 7.02 6.85
CA VAL A 83 23.72 6.02 5.79
C VAL A 83 23.77 6.81 4.49
N LYS A 84 24.96 6.84 3.87
CA LYS A 84 25.17 7.58 2.63
C LYS A 84 24.44 6.79 1.54
N VAL A 85 23.22 7.21 1.24
CA VAL A 85 22.43 6.62 0.16
C VAL A 85 23.18 6.88 -1.15
N SER A 86 23.78 5.85 -1.74
CA SER A 86 24.51 5.96 -3.01
C SER A 86 23.67 5.37 -4.13
N PHE A 87 22.74 6.15 -4.65
CA PHE A 87 22.07 5.84 -5.91
C PHE A 87 22.49 6.85 -6.97
N THR A 88 22.97 6.36 -8.12
CA THR A 88 23.30 7.20 -9.27
C THR A 88 22.07 7.26 -10.19
N PRO A 89 21.54 8.45 -10.50
CA PRO A 89 20.40 8.59 -11.40
C PRO A 89 20.61 7.82 -12.71
N TRP A 90 19.56 7.10 -13.13
CA TRP A 90 19.55 6.35 -14.39
C TRP A 90 20.60 5.24 -14.54
N ALA A 91 21.25 4.81 -13.45
CA ALA A 91 22.15 3.66 -13.49
C ALA A 91 21.37 2.37 -13.85
N SER A 92 22.03 1.44 -14.52
CA SER A 92 21.48 0.11 -14.84
C SER A 92 21.92 -0.98 -13.86
N SER A 93 22.96 -0.74 -13.07
CA SER A 93 23.48 -1.66 -12.06
C SER A 93 23.60 -0.95 -10.71
N PHE A 94 22.90 -1.48 -9.71
CA PHE A 94 22.85 -0.97 -8.35
C PHE A 94 22.32 -2.04 -7.38
N ALA A 95 22.51 -1.83 -6.08
CA ALA A 95 21.79 -2.58 -5.05
C ALA A 95 20.35 -2.06 -4.96
N THR A 96 19.37 -2.98 -4.96
CA THR A 96 17.94 -2.64 -4.95
C THR A 96 17.57 -1.80 -3.73
N GLU A 97 18.23 -2.09 -2.61
CA GLU A 97 18.06 -1.38 -1.35
C GLU A 97 18.48 0.09 -1.46
N ASP A 98 19.56 0.40 -2.18
CA ASP A 98 20.03 1.79 -2.35
C ASP A 98 19.04 2.62 -3.17
N MET A 99 18.50 2.06 -4.26
CA MET A 99 17.44 2.71 -5.05
C MET A 99 16.18 2.94 -4.20
N THR A 100 15.77 1.92 -3.45
CA THR A 100 14.58 2.00 -2.59
C THR A 100 14.77 3.08 -1.52
N LEU A 101 15.91 3.08 -0.81
CA LEU A 101 16.23 4.08 0.19
C LEU A 101 16.30 5.49 -0.40
N ALA A 102 16.86 5.65 -1.60
CA ALA A 102 16.88 6.93 -2.31
C ALA A 102 15.47 7.43 -2.61
N ALA A 103 14.59 6.56 -3.13
CA ALA A 103 13.21 6.91 -3.40
C ALA A 103 12.47 7.34 -2.12
N LEU A 104 12.55 6.55 -1.06
CA LEU A 104 11.89 6.86 0.23
C LEU A 104 12.44 8.14 0.87
N ALA A 105 13.75 8.38 0.76
CA ALA A 105 14.39 9.59 1.25
C ALA A 105 13.93 10.83 0.47
N ASN A 106 13.89 10.75 -0.87
CA ASN A 106 13.42 11.83 -1.73
C ASN A 106 11.94 12.16 -1.48
N THR A 107 11.09 11.14 -1.28
CA THR A 107 9.68 11.33 -0.89
C THR A 107 9.58 12.01 0.48
N SER A 108 10.37 11.57 1.46
CA SER A 108 10.37 12.18 2.80
C SER A 108 10.90 13.62 2.80
N ALA A 109 11.91 13.91 1.99
CA ALA A 109 12.45 15.25 1.86
C ALA A 109 11.43 16.22 1.26
N TYR A 110 10.68 15.77 0.25
CA TYR A 110 9.61 16.56 -0.35
C TYR A 110 8.45 16.80 0.62
N LEU A 111 7.96 15.75 1.28
CA LEU A 111 6.82 15.87 2.20
C LEU A 111 7.15 16.62 3.49
N GLY A 112 8.43 16.61 3.90
CA GLY A 112 8.88 17.23 5.14
C GLY A 112 8.13 16.72 6.37
N VAL A 113 7.75 17.64 7.25
CA VAL A 113 6.90 17.33 8.41
C VAL A 113 5.45 17.45 8.00
N VAL A 114 4.82 16.31 7.72
CA VAL A 114 3.39 16.25 7.39
C VAL A 114 2.56 16.55 8.64
N LYS A 115 1.64 17.52 8.52
CA LYS A 115 0.55 17.73 9.47
C LYS A 115 -0.68 16.96 8.97
N PRO A 116 -1.10 15.87 9.64
CA PRO A 116 -2.31 15.14 9.25
C PRO A 116 -3.53 16.06 9.23
N SER A 117 -4.43 15.82 8.27
CA SER A 117 -5.61 16.65 8.04
C SER A 117 -6.83 15.79 7.77
N ASN A 118 -7.90 16.02 8.54
CA ASN A 118 -9.21 15.41 8.35
C ASN A 118 -10.14 16.25 7.44
N ALA A 119 -9.58 17.19 6.68
CA ALA A 119 -10.35 17.96 5.70
C ALA A 119 -10.68 17.07 4.49
N TYR A 120 -11.70 16.22 4.64
CA TYR A 120 -12.35 15.43 3.60
C TYR A 120 -13.70 14.94 4.13
N THR A 121 -14.62 14.57 3.25
CA THR A 121 -15.86 13.91 3.69
C THR A 121 -15.59 12.44 3.91
N TYR A 122 -16.04 11.87 5.03
CA TYR A 122 -15.81 10.46 5.36
C TYR A 122 -17.12 9.75 5.69
N THR A 123 -17.59 8.91 4.78
CA THR A 123 -18.79 8.12 4.93
C THR A 123 -18.42 6.65 5.16
N VAL A 124 -18.85 6.10 6.28
CA VAL A 124 -18.35 4.81 6.76
C VAL A 124 -19.48 3.92 7.20
N ASP A 125 -19.39 2.65 6.82
CA ASP A 125 -20.29 1.61 7.27
C ASP A 125 -20.19 1.45 8.79
N PRO A 126 -21.31 1.53 9.53
CA PRO A 126 -21.33 1.33 10.97
C PRO A 126 -20.77 -0.03 11.42
N ALA A 127 -20.74 -1.03 10.53
CA ALA A 127 -20.17 -2.35 10.81
C ALA A 127 -18.62 -2.34 10.89
N ILE A 128 -17.95 -1.30 10.37
CA ILE A 128 -16.49 -1.16 10.51
C ILE A 128 -16.15 -0.99 11.99
N THR A 129 -15.27 -1.86 12.51
CA THR A 129 -14.86 -1.83 13.92
C THR A 129 -14.11 -0.54 14.25
N ASP A 130 -14.20 -0.07 15.50
CA ASP A 130 -13.48 1.13 15.95
C ASP A 130 -11.96 1.01 15.77
N SER A 131 -11.41 -0.18 16.00
CA SER A 131 -9.99 -0.47 15.80
C SER A 131 -9.60 -0.29 14.33
N ASP A 132 -10.41 -0.79 13.40
CA ASP A 132 -10.11 -0.69 11.98
C ASP A 132 -10.27 0.73 11.47
N ARG A 133 -11.38 1.37 11.84
CA ARG A 133 -11.62 2.79 11.57
C ARG A 133 -10.45 3.65 12.03
N ALA A 134 -9.91 3.40 13.22
CA ALA A 134 -8.84 4.22 13.79
C ALA A 134 -7.54 4.17 12.96
N TRP A 135 -7.09 2.99 12.51
CA TRP A 135 -5.87 2.91 11.71
C TRP A 135 -6.09 3.36 10.27
N ILE A 136 -7.27 3.09 9.68
CA ILE A 136 -7.62 3.58 8.34
C ILE A 136 -7.66 5.11 8.32
N THR A 137 -8.29 5.72 9.34
CA THR A 137 -8.34 7.20 9.47
C THR A 137 -6.94 7.79 9.58
N LYS A 138 -6.00 7.16 10.30
CA LYS A 138 -4.61 7.63 10.35
C LYS A 138 -3.93 7.63 8.98
N MET A 139 -4.15 6.60 8.16
CA MET A 139 -3.63 6.52 6.79
C MET A 139 -4.20 7.66 5.91
N LEU A 140 -5.51 7.88 6.00
CA LEU A 140 -6.23 8.91 5.25
C LEU A 140 -5.80 10.32 5.69
N ASP A 141 -5.78 10.61 7.00
CA ASP A 141 -5.42 11.93 7.53
C ASP A 141 -3.98 12.31 7.17
N TYR A 142 -3.05 11.37 7.26
CA TYR A 142 -1.66 11.63 6.88
C TYR A 142 -1.56 11.92 5.39
N THR A 143 -2.16 11.08 4.55
CA THR A 143 -2.11 11.24 3.08
C THR A 143 -2.80 12.53 2.63
N ASN A 144 -3.95 12.87 3.21
CA ASN A 144 -4.63 14.14 2.93
C ASN A 144 -3.82 15.34 3.43
N GLY A 145 -3.20 15.25 4.61
CA GLY A 145 -2.31 16.27 5.13
C GLY A 145 -1.10 16.53 4.24
N ALA A 146 -0.48 15.45 3.74
CA ALA A 146 0.68 15.47 2.85
C ALA A 146 0.40 16.20 1.51
N PHE A 147 -0.86 16.24 1.08
CA PHE A 147 -1.29 16.86 -0.18
C PHE A 147 -2.41 17.86 0.02
N SER A 148 -2.48 18.52 1.19
CA SER A 148 -3.58 19.42 1.54
C SER A 148 -3.74 20.58 0.54
N ASP A 149 -2.64 21.12 0.03
CA ASP A 149 -2.65 22.19 -0.98
C ASP A 149 -3.17 21.70 -2.36
N VAL A 150 -3.05 20.41 -2.64
CA VAL A 150 -3.50 19.79 -3.90
C VAL A 150 -4.97 19.36 -3.80
N LEU A 151 -5.34 18.68 -2.71
CA LEU A 151 -6.66 18.10 -2.51
C LEU A 151 -7.69 19.13 -2.02
N GLN A 152 -7.25 20.13 -1.24
CA GLN A 152 -8.05 21.29 -0.82
C GLN A 152 -9.39 20.93 -0.15
N GLY A 153 -9.45 19.81 0.58
CA GLY A 153 -10.67 19.40 1.28
C GLY A 153 -11.77 18.80 0.40
N ARG A 154 -11.52 18.59 -0.89
CA ARG A 154 -12.56 18.23 -1.88
C ARG A 154 -12.87 16.73 -1.94
N VAL A 155 -12.06 15.91 -1.29
CA VAL A 155 -12.18 14.46 -1.41
C VAL A 155 -13.33 13.91 -0.57
N LYS A 156 -14.08 12.96 -1.13
CA LYS A 156 -15.07 12.14 -0.45
C LYS A 156 -14.55 10.71 -0.34
N VAL A 157 -14.54 10.17 0.86
CA VAL A 157 -14.06 8.82 1.16
C VAL A 157 -15.22 7.96 1.61
N TYR A 158 -15.40 6.82 0.95
CA TYR A 158 -16.37 5.79 1.31
C TYR A 158 -15.64 4.55 1.81
N LEU A 159 -16.05 4.06 2.98
CA LEU A 159 -15.51 2.85 3.57
C LEU A 159 -16.64 1.88 3.91
N GLY A 160 -16.73 0.79 3.15
CA GLY A 160 -17.79 -0.20 3.24
C GLY A 160 -17.33 -1.57 3.73
N THR A 161 -18.22 -2.29 4.41
CA THR A 161 -18.02 -3.73 4.70
C THR A 161 -18.66 -4.65 3.67
N THR A 162 -19.59 -4.13 2.87
CA THR A 162 -20.29 -4.87 1.82
C THR A 162 -20.45 -4.04 0.54
N HIS A 163 -20.66 -4.73 -0.57
CA HIS A 163 -20.90 -4.09 -1.87
C HIS A 163 -22.28 -3.42 -1.91
N GLU A 164 -23.27 -4.05 -1.29
CA GLU A 164 -24.65 -3.56 -1.19
C GLU A 164 -24.73 -2.25 -0.40
N TRP A 165 -24.06 -2.19 0.76
CA TRP A 165 -24.02 -0.97 1.57
C TRP A 165 -23.39 0.17 0.78
N SER A 166 -22.24 -0.09 0.15
CA SER A 166 -21.49 0.91 -0.62
C SER A 166 -22.31 1.41 -1.80
N ALA A 167 -22.95 0.51 -2.55
CA ALA A 167 -23.82 0.88 -3.67
C ALA A 167 -25.03 1.72 -3.23
N THR A 168 -25.68 1.34 -2.12
CA THR A 168 -26.85 2.07 -1.60
C THR A 168 -26.48 3.50 -1.20
N VAL A 169 -25.42 3.66 -0.41
CA VAL A 169 -25.00 4.96 0.11
C VAL A 169 -24.46 5.86 -1.00
N MET A 170 -23.66 5.34 -1.93
CA MET A 170 -23.13 6.14 -3.03
C MET A 170 -24.20 6.54 -4.05
N ARG A 171 -25.20 5.69 -4.33
CA ARG A 171 -26.35 6.08 -5.16
C ARG A 171 -27.16 7.19 -4.51
N ALA A 172 -27.44 7.08 -3.20
CA ALA A 172 -28.18 8.10 -2.47
C ALA A 172 -27.44 9.45 -2.45
N ALA A 173 -26.11 9.43 -2.41
CA ALA A 173 -25.28 10.63 -2.43
C ALA A 173 -25.04 11.20 -3.85
N GLY A 174 -25.34 10.45 -4.91
CA GLY A 174 -25.00 10.83 -6.29
C GLY A 174 -23.50 10.71 -6.61
N ASP A 175 -22.75 9.96 -5.81
CA ASP A 175 -21.28 9.90 -5.82
C ASP A 175 -20.74 8.61 -6.45
N TRP A 176 -21.40 8.11 -7.50
CA TRP A 176 -21.06 6.82 -8.10
C TRP A 176 -19.70 6.82 -8.81
N VAL A 177 -18.92 5.75 -8.63
CA VAL A 177 -17.61 5.53 -9.27
C VAL A 177 -17.60 4.20 -10.03
N GLY A 178 -16.89 4.15 -11.16
CA GLY A 178 -16.90 3.02 -12.09
C GLY A 178 -18.03 3.13 -13.12
N ASP A 179 -18.49 1.99 -13.66
CA ASP A 179 -19.59 1.95 -14.63
C ASP A 179 -20.91 2.43 -13.95
N PRO A 180 -21.53 3.53 -14.41
CA PRO A 180 -22.80 4.02 -13.87
C PRO A 180 -23.95 3.00 -13.93
N ARG A 181 -23.86 2.02 -14.84
CA ARG A 181 -24.84 0.94 -15.01
C ARG A 181 -24.48 -0.32 -14.22
N GLY A 182 -23.30 -0.36 -13.61
CA GLY A 182 -22.86 -1.48 -12.78
C GLY A 182 -23.77 -1.68 -11.57
N THR A 183 -23.90 -2.93 -11.11
CA THR A 183 -24.65 -3.26 -9.89
C THR A 183 -24.02 -2.62 -8.65
N TYR A 184 -22.69 -2.67 -8.57
CA TYR A 184 -21.89 -2.14 -7.49
C TYR A 184 -20.84 -1.15 -8.02
N PRO A 185 -20.44 -0.14 -7.23
CA PRO A 185 -19.44 0.82 -7.65
C PRO A 185 -18.09 0.10 -7.81
N CYS A 186 -17.53 0.19 -9.02
CA CYS A 186 -16.24 -0.41 -9.42
C CYS A 186 -16.00 -1.88 -9.00
N SER A 187 -17.05 -2.68 -8.86
CA SER A 187 -16.95 -4.03 -8.29
C SER A 187 -17.94 -5.01 -8.93
N ASP A 188 -17.54 -6.29 -8.96
CA ASP A 188 -18.41 -7.41 -9.34
C ASP A 188 -19.19 -8.02 -8.16
N GLY A 189 -18.95 -7.54 -6.93
CA GLY A 189 -19.64 -8.00 -5.73
C GLY A 189 -19.01 -9.22 -5.03
N THR A 190 -17.85 -9.71 -5.48
CA THR A 190 -17.32 -11.01 -5.02
C THR A 190 -16.18 -10.96 -4.01
N ARG A 191 -15.37 -9.90 -4.02
CA ARG A 191 -14.15 -9.72 -3.22
C ARG A 191 -13.99 -8.28 -2.82
N ASP A 192 -13.00 -7.97 -1.98
CA ASP A 192 -12.66 -6.58 -1.71
C ASP A 192 -12.54 -5.76 -3.01
N ALA A 193 -13.00 -4.51 -2.96
CA ALA A 193 -12.95 -3.61 -4.11
C ALA A 193 -12.47 -2.23 -3.67
N TYR A 194 -11.56 -1.67 -4.46
CA TYR A 194 -10.95 -0.38 -4.20
C TYR A 194 -10.96 0.41 -5.50
N CYS A 195 -11.34 1.69 -5.43
CA CYS A 195 -11.24 2.56 -6.57
C CYS A 195 -11.27 4.03 -6.18
N ALA A 196 -10.75 4.85 -7.08
CA ALA A 196 -10.79 6.29 -6.98
C ALA A 196 -11.35 6.94 -8.24
N GLY A 197 -12.02 8.06 -8.05
CA GLY A 197 -12.36 9.05 -9.07
C GLY A 197 -11.67 10.38 -8.77
N GLU A 198 -11.99 11.44 -9.53
CA GLU A 198 -11.31 12.74 -9.42
C GLU A 198 -11.25 13.31 -7.99
N ASN A 199 -12.33 13.11 -7.23
CA ASN A 199 -12.47 13.59 -5.85
C ASN A 199 -13.14 12.54 -4.95
N ILE A 200 -13.09 11.26 -5.32
CA ILE A 200 -13.75 10.17 -4.59
C ILE A 200 -12.74 9.05 -4.39
N ALA A 201 -12.70 8.46 -3.19
CA ALA A 201 -12.03 7.20 -2.93
C ALA A 201 -13.01 6.24 -2.26
N LEU A 202 -13.08 5.01 -2.75
CA LEU A 202 -13.94 3.95 -2.23
C LEU A 202 -13.07 2.76 -1.85
N MET A 203 -13.29 2.25 -0.64
CA MET A 203 -12.75 0.96 -0.19
C MET A 203 -13.87 0.09 0.37
N ILE A 204 -13.99 -1.11 -0.17
CA ILE A 204 -14.92 -2.15 0.29
C ILE A 204 -14.09 -3.32 0.81
N TYR A 205 -14.09 -3.56 2.11
CA TYR A 205 -13.36 -4.67 2.75
C TYR A 205 -14.27 -5.89 2.99
N SER A 206 -14.98 -6.34 1.95
CA SER A 206 -15.96 -7.43 2.03
C SER A 206 -15.34 -8.78 2.39
N ASP A 207 -14.10 -9.06 1.99
CA ASP A 207 -13.41 -10.29 2.35
C ASP A 207 -13.08 -10.36 3.83
N ILE A 208 -12.74 -9.24 4.48
CA ILE A 208 -12.45 -9.23 5.92
C ILE A 208 -13.73 -9.35 6.73
N TYR A 209 -14.79 -8.64 6.31
CA TYR A 209 -16.02 -8.52 7.08
C TYR A 209 -17.06 -9.60 6.80
N LYS A 210 -16.88 -10.45 5.78
CA LYS A 210 -17.78 -11.60 5.55
C LYS A 210 -17.75 -12.60 6.70
N ALA A 211 -18.90 -13.22 6.94
CA ALA A 211 -19.03 -14.26 7.96
C ALA A 211 -18.04 -15.41 7.73
N ASN A 212 -17.46 -15.93 8.80
CA ASN A 212 -16.46 -17.01 8.78
C ASN A 212 -15.22 -16.71 7.91
N SER A 213 -14.86 -15.43 7.77
CA SER A 213 -13.69 -15.06 6.99
C SER A 213 -12.38 -15.53 7.61
N ASN A 214 -11.50 -16.05 6.75
CA ASN A 214 -10.10 -16.34 7.04
C ASN A 214 -9.15 -15.22 6.60
N TYR A 215 -9.65 -14.18 5.93
CA TYR A 215 -8.84 -13.03 5.52
C TYR A 215 -8.49 -12.17 6.74
N ARG A 216 -7.29 -11.60 6.72
CA ARG A 216 -6.76 -10.74 7.79
C ARG A 216 -6.11 -9.52 7.14
N TRP A 217 -5.88 -8.49 7.95
CA TRP A 217 -5.12 -7.31 7.54
C TRP A 217 -3.67 -7.67 7.24
N ASP A 218 -3.37 -7.82 5.95
CA ASP A 218 -2.01 -7.91 5.41
C ASP A 218 -1.47 -6.53 4.99
N VAL A 219 -0.18 -6.48 4.64
CA VAL A 219 0.50 -5.22 4.25
C VAL A 219 -0.15 -4.55 3.03
N GLY A 220 -0.67 -5.32 2.07
CA GLY A 220 -1.36 -4.80 0.89
C GLY A 220 -2.70 -4.17 1.24
N ARG A 221 -3.53 -4.84 2.06
CA ARG A 221 -4.78 -4.23 2.56
C ARG A 221 -4.56 -3.05 3.50
N ARG A 222 -3.39 -2.95 4.13
CA ARG A 222 -3.04 -1.79 4.94
C ARG A 222 -2.61 -0.59 4.09
N SER A 223 -2.11 -0.82 2.87
CA SER A 223 -1.68 0.26 1.98
C SER A 223 -2.84 0.91 1.22
N THR A 224 -3.97 0.21 1.06
CA THR A 224 -5.11 0.64 0.24
C THR A 224 -5.68 2.02 0.58
N PRO A 225 -5.80 2.48 1.85
CA PRO A 225 -6.34 3.83 2.09
C PRO A 225 -5.47 4.95 1.51
N ALA A 226 -4.14 4.80 1.61
CA ALA A 226 -3.22 5.77 1.04
C ALA A 226 -3.08 5.59 -0.49
N HIS A 227 -3.16 4.35 -0.99
CA HIS A 227 -3.18 4.04 -2.43
C HIS A 227 -4.35 4.75 -3.13
N GLU A 228 -5.58 4.51 -2.67
CA GLU A 228 -6.77 5.11 -3.30
C GLU A 228 -6.80 6.62 -3.16
N LEU A 229 -6.34 7.15 -2.02
CA LEU A 229 -6.29 8.60 -1.85
C LEU A 229 -5.20 9.23 -2.73
N PHE A 230 -4.09 8.54 -2.99
CA PHE A 230 -3.06 9.03 -3.91
C PHE A 230 -3.55 9.12 -5.36
N HIS A 231 -4.46 8.25 -5.79
CA HIS A 231 -5.12 8.43 -7.09
C HIS A 231 -5.87 9.76 -7.19
N THR A 232 -6.53 10.22 -6.12
CA THR A 232 -7.17 11.55 -6.12
C THR A 232 -6.15 12.69 -6.24
N VAL A 233 -4.93 12.51 -5.73
CA VAL A 233 -3.81 13.45 -5.93
C VAL A 233 -3.40 13.46 -7.40
N GLN A 234 -3.21 12.28 -8.01
CA GLN A 234 -2.88 12.15 -9.43
C GLN A 234 -3.93 12.86 -10.30
N PHE A 235 -5.23 12.68 -10.02
CA PHE A 235 -6.30 13.34 -10.76
C PHE A 235 -6.35 14.85 -10.50
N ALA A 236 -6.10 15.31 -9.28
CA ALA A 236 -6.04 16.74 -8.99
C ALA A 236 -4.88 17.44 -9.73
N LEU A 237 -3.77 16.73 -9.96
CA LEU A 237 -2.60 17.23 -10.69
C LEU A 237 -2.78 17.17 -12.22
N GLY A 238 -3.17 16.02 -12.74
CA GLY A 238 -3.20 15.72 -14.18
C GLY A 238 -4.58 15.81 -14.83
N GLY A 239 -5.66 15.85 -14.05
CA GLY A 239 -7.02 15.58 -14.53
C GLY A 239 -7.31 14.08 -14.56
N ARG A 240 -8.54 13.71 -14.95
CA ARG A 240 -8.93 12.30 -15.13
C ARG A 240 -7.99 11.59 -16.11
N ASN A 241 -7.62 10.35 -15.79
CA ASN A 241 -6.84 9.55 -16.73
C ASN A 241 -7.67 9.22 -17.99
N LEU A 242 -7.10 9.52 -19.15
CA LEU A 242 -7.76 9.39 -20.45
C LEU A 242 -7.68 7.95 -20.96
N GLY A 243 -8.40 7.65 -22.04
CA GLY A 243 -8.35 6.33 -22.69
C GLY A 243 -7.00 6.08 -23.37
N PRO A 244 -6.64 4.82 -23.65
CA PRO A 244 -5.31 4.45 -24.17
C PRO A 244 -4.99 5.05 -25.54
N ASP A 245 -5.99 5.43 -26.33
CA ASP A 245 -5.82 6.08 -27.63
C ASP A 245 -5.51 7.58 -27.54
N ASP A 246 -5.66 8.19 -26.35
CA ASP A 246 -5.40 9.61 -26.13
C ASP A 246 -3.90 9.86 -25.90
N PRO A 247 -3.26 10.82 -26.58
CA PRO A 247 -1.83 11.08 -26.40
C PRO A 247 -1.45 11.56 -24.99
N ALA A 248 -2.39 12.07 -24.20
CA ALA A 248 -2.19 12.43 -22.79
C ALA A 248 -2.56 11.30 -21.82
N HIS A 249 -2.84 10.08 -22.32
CA HIS A 249 -3.00 8.89 -21.51
C HIS A 249 -1.77 8.65 -20.63
N ILE A 250 -1.98 8.53 -19.32
CA ILE A 250 -0.93 8.15 -18.39
C ILE A 250 -1.01 6.62 -18.20
N PRO A 251 0.06 5.87 -18.53
CA PRO A 251 0.03 4.42 -18.50
C PRO A 251 -0.31 3.84 -17.13
N ARG A 252 -0.96 2.68 -17.12
CA ARG A 252 -1.38 1.98 -15.89
C ARG A 252 -0.22 1.62 -14.98
N TRP A 253 0.94 1.22 -15.52
CA TRP A 253 2.13 0.98 -14.69
C TRP A 253 2.51 2.21 -13.86
N LEU A 254 2.33 3.43 -14.37
CA LEU A 254 2.65 4.64 -13.64
C LEU A 254 1.53 5.00 -12.67
N MET A 255 0.27 4.94 -13.11
CA MET A 255 -0.89 5.25 -12.27
C MET A 255 -1.00 4.32 -11.06
N GLU A 256 -1.08 3.01 -11.30
CA GLU A 256 -1.27 2.00 -10.26
C GLU A 256 0.03 1.75 -9.48
N GLY A 257 1.16 1.70 -10.18
CA GLY A 257 2.45 1.45 -9.56
C GLY A 257 2.86 2.51 -8.56
N SER A 258 2.57 3.77 -8.86
CA SER A 258 2.92 4.86 -7.94
C SER A 258 1.96 5.02 -6.76
N ALA A 259 0.68 4.72 -6.95
CA ALA A 259 -0.25 4.58 -5.84
C ALA A 259 0.15 3.43 -4.91
N ASN A 260 0.62 2.32 -5.49
CA ASN A 260 1.10 1.16 -4.73
C ASN A 260 2.38 1.49 -3.94
N TYR A 261 3.35 2.14 -4.59
CA TYR A 261 4.54 2.72 -3.94
C TYR A 261 4.15 3.61 -2.75
N PHE A 262 3.27 4.59 -2.98
CA PHE A 262 2.91 5.57 -1.98
C PHE A 262 2.14 4.93 -0.81
N GLY A 263 1.26 3.99 -1.11
CA GLY A 263 0.54 3.21 -0.10
C GLY A 263 1.48 2.53 0.89
N PHE A 264 2.49 1.79 0.40
CA PHE A 264 3.47 1.15 1.28
C PHE A 264 4.39 2.13 1.99
N TYR A 265 4.71 3.26 1.35
CA TYR A 265 5.47 4.34 1.99
C TYR A 265 4.73 4.83 3.25
N ILE A 266 3.42 5.08 3.16
CA ILE A 266 2.62 5.52 4.31
C ILE A 266 2.48 4.43 5.38
N VAL A 267 2.34 3.16 4.97
CA VAL A 267 2.32 2.02 5.90
C VAL A 267 3.57 2.01 6.79
N GLU A 268 4.75 2.21 6.20
CA GLU A 268 6.01 2.31 6.95
C GLU A 268 6.10 3.58 7.79
N LYS A 269 5.72 4.74 7.23
CA LYS A 269 5.75 6.02 7.95
C LYS A 269 4.89 6.04 9.19
N LEU A 270 3.78 5.31 9.20
CA LEU A 270 2.87 5.21 10.34
C LEU A 270 3.16 3.99 11.23
N GLY A 271 4.16 3.17 10.90
CA GLY A 271 4.60 2.03 11.69
C GLY A 271 3.62 0.85 11.69
N PHE A 272 2.84 0.68 10.63
CA PHE A 272 1.88 -0.42 10.50
C PHE A 272 2.49 -1.69 9.91
N ASP A 273 3.51 -1.56 9.07
CA ASP A 273 4.35 -2.64 8.54
C ASP A 273 5.66 -2.01 7.97
N SER A 274 6.51 -2.80 7.31
CA SER A 274 7.69 -2.32 6.59
C SER A 274 7.43 -2.16 5.09
N TYR A 275 8.04 -1.14 4.47
CA TYR A 275 7.98 -0.94 3.03
C TYR A 275 8.54 -2.15 2.29
N GLY A 276 9.64 -2.73 2.81
CA GLY A 276 10.29 -3.91 2.24
C GLY A 276 9.40 -5.15 2.17
N ASN A 277 8.50 -5.37 3.14
CA ASN A 277 7.53 -6.47 3.10
C ASN A 277 6.51 -6.28 1.96
N GLY A 278 5.94 -5.07 1.84
CA GLY A 278 5.04 -4.71 0.75
C GLY A 278 5.70 -4.86 -0.63
N ARG A 279 6.87 -4.26 -0.80
CA ARG A 279 7.68 -4.36 -2.02
C ARG A 279 8.04 -5.81 -2.35
N GLY A 280 8.46 -6.60 -1.37
CA GLY A 280 8.80 -8.00 -1.56
C GLY A 280 7.62 -8.81 -2.10
N ASN A 281 6.43 -8.62 -1.54
CA ASN A 281 5.20 -9.30 -1.97
C ASN A 281 4.77 -8.88 -3.38
N GLN A 282 4.87 -7.59 -3.69
CA GLN A 282 4.39 -7.04 -4.96
C GLN A 282 5.37 -7.22 -6.11
N VAL A 283 6.68 -7.16 -5.85
CA VAL A 283 7.72 -7.17 -6.90
C VAL A 283 8.42 -8.51 -6.97
N SER A 284 9.09 -8.92 -5.88
CA SER A 284 10.02 -10.06 -5.91
C SER A 284 9.32 -11.41 -5.87
N LEU A 285 8.21 -11.52 -5.13
CA LEU A 285 7.47 -12.76 -4.92
C LEU A 285 6.25 -12.90 -5.85
N ASN A 286 5.93 -11.86 -6.62
CA ASN A 286 4.76 -11.85 -7.47
C ASN A 286 4.98 -12.77 -8.70
N ARG A 287 4.12 -13.78 -8.81
CA ARG A 287 4.18 -14.78 -9.89
C ARG A 287 3.81 -14.21 -11.25
N ALA A 288 3.14 -13.06 -11.32
CA ALA A 288 2.85 -12.38 -12.58
C ALA A 288 4.13 -12.01 -13.34
N TYR A 289 5.25 -11.81 -12.64
CA TYR A 289 6.51 -11.38 -13.23
C TYR A 289 7.46 -12.54 -13.57
N LYS A 290 6.95 -13.78 -13.67
CA LYS A 290 7.74 -14.92 -14.18
C LYS A 290 7.95 -14.85 -15.69
N THR A 291 7.02 -14.24 -16.43
CA THR A 291 7.14 -13.99 -17.87
C THR A 291 6.96 -12.50 -18.09
N VAL A 292 8.08 -11.79 -18.17
CA VAL A 292 8.10 -10.34 -18.19
C VAL A 292 8.01 -9.83 -19.62
N VAL A 293 7.11 -8.87 -19.85
CA VAL A 293 7.03 -8.08 -21.09
C VAL A 293 7.70 -6.70 -20.87
N PRO A 294 7.97 -5.91 -21.92
CA PRO A 294 8.43 -4.54 -21.75
C PRO A 294 7.49 -3.69 -20.89
N LEU A 295 8.02 -2.75 -20.08
CA LEU A 295 7.25 -1.90 -19.15
C LEU A 295 6.08 -1.18 -19.84
N VAL A 296 6.31 -0.70 -21.07
CA VAL A 296 5.29 -0.01 -21.88
C VAL A 296 4.04 -0.86 -22.12
N GLN A 297 4.13 -2.19 -22.03
CA GLN A 297 2.98 -3.09 -22.22
C GLN A 297 2.16 -3.31 -20.93
N TYR A 298 2.63 -2.84 -19.78
CA TYR A 298 1.88 -2.90 -18.51
C TYR A 298 0.87 -1.76 -18.40
N ASP A 299 0.02 -1.65 -19.43
CA ASP A 299 -0.97 -0.58 -19.57
C ASP A 299 -2.42 -1.07 -19.41
N ASN A 300 -2.59 -2.18 -18.69
CA ASN A 300 -3.89 -2.79 -18.41
C ASN A 300 -3.82 -3.64 -17.13
N PHE A 301 -4.96 -3.91 -16.52
CA PHE A 301 -5.02 -4.68 -15.27
C PHE A 301 -4.66 -6.16 -15.45
N THR A 302 -4.87 -6.75 -16.63
CA THR A 302 -4.53 -8.15 -16.91
C THR A 302 -3.02 -8.40 -16.84
N SER A 303 -2.22 -7.38 -17.13
CA SER A 303 -0.76 -7.44 -17.05
C SER A 303 -0.22 -7.35 -15.62
N ASP A 304 -1.05 -7.05 -14.61
CA ASP A 304 -0.62 -6.79 -13.22
C ASP A 304 0.41 -5.63 -13.13
N PRO A 305 -0.04 -4.37 -13.30
CA PRO A 305 0.84 -3.20 -13.38
C PRO A 305 1.42 -2.76 -12.03
N TYR A 306 0.98 -3.35 -10.91
CA TYR A 306 1.18 -2.81 -9.55
C TYR A 306 2.62 -2.89 -9.07
N GLY A 307 3.21 -4.08 -9.00
CA GLY A 307 4.56 -4.27 -8.48
C GLY A 307 5.66 -3.78 -9.43
N ILE A 308 5.55 -4.10 -10.72
CA ILE A 308 6.49 -3.59 -11.73
C ILE A 308 6.44 -2.05 -11.81
N GLY A 309 5.24 -1.48 -11.76
CA GLY A 309 5.02 -0.03 -11.72
C GLY A 309 5.56 0.61 -10.44
N GLN A 310 5.44 -0.08 -9.29
CA GLN A 310 6.06 0.35 -8.04
C GLN A 310 7.59 0.41 -8.18
N ALA A 311 8.23 -0.61 -8.76
CA ALA A 311 9.67 -0.59 -9.00
C ALA A 311 10.09 0.51 -10.00
N ALA A 312 9.30 0.74 -11.05
CA ALA A 312 9.52 1.87 -11.97
C ALA A 312 9.39 3.22 -11.27
N THR A 313 8.42 3.35 -10.35
CA THR A 313 8.21 4.54 -9.53
C THR A 313 9.39 4.79 -8.59
N GLU A 314 9.92 3.75 -7.93
CA GLU A 314 11.14 3.84 -7.12
C GLU A 314 12.31 4.37 -7.96
N TYR A 315 12.53 3.80 -9.14
CA TYR A 315 13.61 4.19 -10.03
C TYR A 315 13.50 5.64 -10.52
N LEU A 316 12.28 6.09 -10.84
CA LEU A 316 11.98 7.47 -11.17
C LEU A 316 12.31 8.38 -9.98
N ILE A 317 11.67 8.18 -8.83
CA ILE A 317 11.83 9.06 -7.66
C ILE A 317 13.28 9.09 -7.19
N ALA A 318 13.99 7.95 -7.22
CA ALA A 318 15.41 7.89 -6.89
C ALA A 318 16.28 8.71 -7.86
N SER A 319 15.90 8.79 -9.14
CA SER A 319 16.65 9.50 -10.17
C SER A 319 16.35 11.01 -10.24
N ILE A 320 15.08 11.40 -10.08
CA ILE A 320 14.64 12.79 -10.33
C ILE A 320 14.05 13.50 -9.11
N GLY A 321 13.86 12.79 -8.00
CA GLY A 321 13.18 13.32 -6.81
C GLY A 321 11.65 13.28 -6.91
N PHE A 322 10.97 13.42 -5.77
CA PHE A 322 9.51 13.26 -5.69
C PHE A 322 8.74 14.44 -6.31
N ASP A 323 9.27 15.66 -6.24
CA ASP A 323 8.61 16.83 -6.85
C ASP A 323 8.53 16.70 -8.38
N ASN A 324 9.67 16.44 -9.03
CA ASN A 324 9.71 16.20 -10.47
C ASN A 324 8.89 14.98 -10.88
N PHE A 325 8.82 13.96 -10.03
CA PHE A 325 7.93 12.84 -10.24
C PHE A 325 6.45 13.27 -10.28
N LEU A 326 5.97 14.08 -9.34
CA LEU A 326 4.61 14.64 -9.39
C LEU A 326 4.39 15.57 -10.61
N ASN A 327 5.44 16.26 -11.05
CA ASN A 327 5.39 17.11 -12.24
C ASN A 327 5.09 16.33 -13.52
N ILE A 328 5.26 15.00 -13.57
CA ILE A 328 4.84 14.18 -14.72
C ILE A 328 3.35 14.38 -15.01
N TRP A 329 2.49 14.37 -13.98
CA TRP A 329 1.05 14.62 -14.15
C TRP A 329 0.76 16.07 -14.55
N ARG A 330 1.38 17.04 -13.86
CA ARG A 330 1.18 18.47 -14.13
C ARG A 330 1.56 18.83 -15.57
N TYR A 331 2.71 18.33 -16.02
CA TYR A 331 3.22 18.61 -17.36
C TYR A 331 2.53 17.79 -18.43
N THR A 332 2.08 16.56 -18.16
CA THR A 332 1.23 15.83 -19.12
C THR A 332 -0.01 16.65 -19.45
N LYS A 333 -0.66 17.22 -18.42
CA LYS A 333 -1.81 18.12 -18.60
C LYS A 333 -1.46 19.39 -19.38
N SER A 334 -0.34 20.06 -19.06
CA SER A 334 0.02 21.34 -19.72
C SER A 334 0.57 21.17 -21.13
N GLU A 335 1.30 20.09 -21.41
CA GLU A 335 1.93 19.82 -22.71
C GLU A 335 1.01 19.06 -23.69
N GLY A 336 -0.11 18.52 -23.19
CA GLY A 336 -1.12 17.83 -23.99
C GLY A 336 -0.72 16.42 -24.43
N THR A 337 0.45 15.92 -24.06
CA THR A 337 0.86 14.52 -24.28
C THR A 337 1.67 13.98 -23.10
N PHE A 338 1.55 12.69 -22.81
CA PHE A 338 2.31 12.03 -21.75
C PHE A 338 3.80 12.04 -22.05
N ALA A 339 4.21 11.78 -23.30
CA ALA A 339 5.62 11.78 -23.69
C ALA A 339 6.30 13.14 -23.43
N LYS A 340 5.65 14.26 -23.81
CA LYS A 340 6.20 15.61 -23.56
C LYS A 340 6.19 15.96 -22.08
N GLY A 341 5.10 15.64 -21.38
CA GLY A 341 4.97 15.87 -19.95
C GLY A 341 6.05 15.12 -19.15
N PHE A 342 6.24 13.85 -19.49
CA PHE A 342 7.29 13.00 -18.93
C PHE A 342 8.69 13.57 -19.21
N ALA A 343 9.00 13.91 -20.47
CA ALA A 343 10.32 14.43 -20.83
C ALA A 343 10.65 15.73 -20.10
N LYS A 344 9.68 16.64 -20.00
CA LYS A 344 9.81 17.90 -19.25
C LYS A 344 10.02 17.68 -17.75
N ALA A 345 9.37 16.69 -17.17
CA ALA A 345 9.47 16.38 -15.74
C ALA A 345 10.75 15.61 -15.38
N ALA A 346 11.08 14.58 -16.16
CA ALA A 346 12.18 13.67 -15.90
C ALA A 346 13.52 14.13 -16.46
N GLY A 347 13.52 15.07 -17.40
CA GLY A 347 14.73 15.54 -18.09
C GLY A 347 15.33 14.52 -19.06
N ILE A 348 14.58 13.47 -19.43
CA ILE A 348 14.95 12.46 -20.42
C ILE A 348 13.72 12.06 -21.24
N GLU A 349 13.91 11.66 -22.49
CA GLU A 349 12.80 11.18 -23.34
C GLU A 349 12.16 9.91 -22.76
N LEU A 350 10.84 9.75 -22.98
CA LEU A 350 10.10 8.59 -22.48
C LEU A 350 10.66 7.25 -23.03
N SER A 351 11.09 7.24 -24.30
CA SER A 351 11.74 6.07 -24.90
C SER A 351 13.06 5.72 -24.22
N ASP A 352 13.84 6.73 -23.83
CA ASP A 352 15.11 6.55 -23.14
C ASP A 352 14.89 6.03 -21.72
N PHE A 353 13.84 6.52 -21.04
CA PHE A 353 13.41 5.97 -19.76
C PHE A 353 13.07 4.48 -19.89
N TYR A 354 12.28 4.08 -20.89
CA TYR A 354 11.96 2.67 -21.09
C TYR A 354 13.23 1.84 -21.31
N ALA A 355 14.14 2.28 -22.19
CA ALA A 355 15.40 1.56 -22.42
C ALA A 355 16.24 1.42 -21.13
N LYS A 356 16.33 2.49 -20.32
CA LYS A 356 17.05 2.50 -19.04
C LYS A 356 16.38 1.58 -18.01
N PHE A 357 15.07 1.61 -17.92
CA PHE A 357 14.30 0.73 -17.03
C PHE A 357 14.52 -0.74 -17.40
N GLU A 358 14.45 -1.09 -18.68
CA GLU A 358 14.70 -2.46 -19.13
C GLU A 358 16.12 -2.93 -18.80
N ALA A 359 17.12 -2.06 -19.00
CA ALA A 359 18.50 -2.35 -18.62
C ALA A 359 18.69 -2.51 -17.10
N ALA A 360 17.94 -1.75 -16.30
CA ALA A 360 18.01 -1.74 -14.83
C ALA A 360 17.15 -2.82 -14.15
N ARG A 361 16.27 -3.48 -14.89
CA ARG A 361 15.25 -4.42 -14.39
C ARG A 361 15.81 -5.51 -13.46
N GLY A 362 16.96 -6.09 -13.82
CA GLY A 362 17.64 -7.11 -13.01
C GLY A 362 18.07 -6.59 -11.64
N SER A 363 18.58 -5.35 -11.58
CA SER A 363 18.93 -4.67 -10.32
C SER A 363 17.72 -4.30 -9.48
N MET A 364 16.51 -4.25 -10.04
CA MET A 364 15.27 -4.02 -9.30
C MET A 364 14.62 -5.30 -8.75
N LYS A 365 15.23 -6.48 -9.03
CA LYS A 365 14.71 -7.83 -8.68
C LYS A 365 13.37 -8.15 -9.32
N ILE A 366 13.12 -7.64 -10.53
CA ILE A 366 11.91 -7.94 -11.29
C ILE A 366 12.18 -9.18 -12.15
N GLY A 367 11.38 -10.23 -11.97
CA GLY A 367 11.49 -11.48 -12.73
C GLY A 367 12.66 -12.39 -12.34
N SER A 368 13.44 -12.05 -11.31
CA SER A 368 14.41 -12.95 -10.69
C SER A 368 13.69 -13.98 -9.80
N GLN A 369 13.78 -15.26 -10.15
CA GLN A 369 13.46 -16.39 -9.28
C GLN A 369 14.74 -17.01 -8.71
#